data_AF-F7RWV9-F1
#
_entry.id   AF-F7RWV9-F1
#
_cell.length_a   1.000
_cell.length_b   1.000
_cell.length_c   1.000
_cell.angle_alpha   90.00
_cell.angle_beta   90.00
_cell.angle_gamma   90.00
#
_symmetry.space_group_name_H-M   'P 1'
#
loop_
_entity.id
_entity.type
_entity.pdbx_description
1 polymer ?
#
loop_
_entity_poly.entity_id
_entity_poly.type
_entity_poly.pdbx_seq_one_letter_code
_entity_poly.pdbx_strand_id
1 'polypeptide(L)'
;MEIFDVRPYLVSIHDMEFFEEDAEQAADNLNAMLYTIIREAETSDYWDAEKIEQLVIEISEMWVRELGLIESEVDELEDYITHLVHRIEQDGQNEQLDEG
;
A
#
# COMPACT_ATOMS: atom_id res chain seq x y z
N MET A 1 9.25 -19.03 4.69
CA MET A 1 8.53 -17.76 4.67
C MET A 1 7.75 -17.77 3.37
N GLU A 2 6.42 -17.71 3.45
CA GLU A 2 5.59 -17.62 2.26
C GLU A 2 5.78 -16.22 1.68
N ILE A 3 6.16 -16.12 0.41
CA ILE A 3 6.37 -14.83 -0.25
C ILE A 3 4.98 -14.31 -0.60
N PHE A 4 4.63 -13.12 -0.12
CA PHE A 4 3.38 -12.47 -0.49
C PHE A 4 3.36 -12.16 -2.00
N ASP A 5 2.24 -12.47 -2.66
CA ASP A 5 2.05 -12.21 -4.08
C ASP A 5 1.04 -11.08 -4.28
N VAL A 6 1.52 -9.90 -4.71
CA VAL A 6 0.68 -8.70 -4.91
C VAL A 6 -0.17 -8.76 -6.19
N ARG A 7 0.15 -9.64 -7.14
CA ARG A 7 -0.51 -9.67 -8.46
C ARG A 7 -2.04 -9.79 -8.42
N PRO A 8 -2.67 -10.55 -7.50
CA PRO A 8 -4.12 -10.63 -7.40
C PRO A 8 -4.81 -9.33 -6.97
N TYR A 9 -4.06 -8.37 -6.40
CA TYR A 9 -4.57 -7.09 -5.91
C TYR A 9 -4.36 -5.94 -6.89
N LEU A 10 -3.60 -6.18 -7.97
CA LEU A 10 -3.39 -5.17 -9.00
C LEU A 10 -4.68 -4.89 -9.74
N VAL A 11 -4.87 -3.62 -10.04
CA VAL A 11 -6.06 -3.11 -10.71
C VAL A 11 -5.73 -2.68 -12.12
N SER A 12 -6.75 -2.68 -12.97
CA SER A 12 -6.72 -2.12 -14.31
C SER A 12 -7.55 -0.84 -14.36
N ILE A 13 -7.43 -0.10 -15.46
CA ILE A 13 -8.31 1.02 -15.77
C ILE A 13 -9.81 0.66 -15.66
N HIS A 14 -10.19 -0.58 -15.98
CA HIS A 14 -11.59 -1.02 -15.89
C HIS A 14 -12.09 -1.09 -14.45
N ASP A 15 -11.22 -1.39 -13.49
CA ASP A 15 -11.56 -1.42 -12.08
C ASP A 15 -11.72 0.00 -11.50
N MET A 16 -11.24 1.01 -12.22
CA MET A 16 -11.21 2.43 -11.83
C MET A 16 -12.17 3.31 -12.65
N GLU A 17 -13.14 2.71 -13.33
CA GLU A 17 -14.06 3.42 -14.23
C GLU A 17 -14.88 4.55 -13.55
N PHE A 18 -15.04 4.49 -12.23
CA PHE A 18 -15.70 5.54 -11.44
C PHE A 18 -14.87 6.83 -11.29
N PHE A 19 -13.57 6.79 -11.59
CA PHE A 19 -12.70 7.96 -11.70
C PHE A 19 -12.77 8.63 -13.10
N GLU A 20 -13.63 8.12 -13.99
CA GLU A 20 -13.90 8.68 -15.32
C GLU A 20 -12.62 8.95 -16.15
N GLU A 21 -12.28 10.22 -16.39
CA GLU A 21 -11.13 10.65 -17.19
C GLU A 21 -9.79 10.29 -16.52
N ASP A 22 -9.79 10.14 -15.20
CA ASP A 22 -8.59 9.84 -14.41
C ASP A 22 -8.41 8.34 -14.12
N ALA A 23 -9.25 7.46 -14.67
CA ALA A 23 -9.24 6.03 -14.37
C ALA A 23 -7.88 5.34 -14.62
N GLU A 24 -7.15 5.75 -15.66
CA GLU A 24 -5.81 5.22 -15.97
C GLU A 24 -4.82 5.63 -14.88
N GLN A 25 -4.77 6.92 -14.56
CA GLN A 25 -3.93 7.47 -13.50
C GLN A 25 -4.28 6.86 -12.15
N ALA A 26 -5.56 6.64 -11.87
CA ALA A 26 -6.03 6.01 -10.64
C ALA A 26 -5.48 4.60 -10.46
N ALA A 27 -5.52 3.81 -11.53
CA ALA A 27 -5.04 2.43 -11.53
C ALA A 27 -3.51 2.40 -11.38
N ASP A 28 -2.81 3.25 -12.12
CA ASP A 28 -1.35 3.36 -12.05
C ASP A 28 -0.88 3.79 -10.67
N ASN A 29 -1.51 4.80 -10.07
CA ASN A 29 -1.19 5.29 -8.73
C ASN A 29 -1.44 4.22 -7.66
N LEU A 30 -2.59 3.52 -7.69
CA LEU A 30 -2.83 2.44 -6.73
C LEU A 30 -1.79 1.33 -6.89
N ASN A 31 -1.54 0.88 -8.11
CA ASN A 31 -0.55 -0.17 -8.36
C ASN A 31 0.86 0.24 -7.90
N ALA A 32 1.26 1.51 -8.12
CA ALA A 32 2.55 2.05 -7.64
C ALA A 32 2.65 2.03 -6.11
N MET A 33 1.59 2.47 -5.41
CA MET A 33 1.51 2.37 -3.96
C MET A 33 1.62 0.92 -3.47
N LEU A 34 0.90 -0.02 -4.11
CA LEU A 34 0.95 -1.44 -3.74
C LEU A 34 2.35 -2.05 -3.93
N TYR A 35 3.03 -1.75 -5.04
CA TYR A 35 4.41 -2.19 -5.23
C TYR A 35 5.38 -1.56 -4.23
N THR A 36 5.14 -0.31 -3.83
CA THR A 36 5.95 0.37 -2.81
C THR A 36 5.80 -0.32 -1.46
N ILE A 37 4.60 -0.76 -1.06
CA ILE A 37 4.41 -1.56 0.15
C ILE A 37 5.32 -2.79 0.14
N ILE A 38 5.33 -3.54 -0.97
CA ILE A 38 6.14 -4.77 -1.09
C ILE A 38 7.63 -4.44 -1.00
N ARG A 39 8.08 -3.43 -1.75
CA ARG A 39 9.48 -3.00 -1.79
C ARG A 39 10.01 -2.67 -0.40
N GLU A 40 9.25 -1.90 0.38
CA GLU A 40 9.67 -1.47 1.71
C GLU A 40 9.53 -2.63 2.73
N ALA A 41 8.46 -3.43 2.65
CA ALA A 41 8.24 -4.55 3.57
C ALA A 41 9.31 -5.64 3.45
N GLU A 42 9.82 -5.91 2.24
CA GLU A 42 10.90 -6.87 2.01
C GLU A 42 12.23 -6.49 2.69
N THR A 43 12.39 -5.25 3.16
CA THR A 43 13.63 -4.79 3.80
C THR A 43 13.73 -5.16 5.29
N SER A 44 12.66 -5.70 5.88
CA SER A 44 12.59 -6.00 7.32
C SER A 44 11.95 -7.36 7.61
N ASP A 45 12.43 -8.03 8.65
CA ASP A 45 11.85 -9.29 9.16
C ASP A 45 10.55 -9.09 9.96
N TYR A 46 10.13 -7.83 10.19
CA TYR A 46 8.88 -7.52 10.89
C TYR A 46 7.64 -7.94 10.08
N TRP A 47 7.72 -7.85 8.75
CA TRP A 47 6.61 -8.08 7.84
C TRP A 47 6.51 -9.55 7.46
N ASP A 48 5.33 -10.12 7.68
CA ASP A 48 4.94 -11.40 7.13
C ASP A 48 3.84 -11.20 6.06
N ALA A 49 3.48 -12.28 5.36
CA ALA A 49 2.50 -12.22 4.30
C ALA A 49 1.12 -11.75 4.77
N GLU A 50 0.71 -12.09 6.00
CA GLU A 50 -0.59 -11.68 6.56
C GLU A 50 -0.63 -10.17 6.83
N LYS A 51 0.43 -9.61 7.41
CA LYS A 51 0.54 -8.15 7.65
C LYS A 51 0.59 -7.36 6.35
N ILE A 52 1.32 -7.86 5.35
CA ILE A 52 1.38 -7.22 4.03
C ILE A 52 0.01 -7.27 3.36
N GLU A 53 -0.67 -8.42 3.37
CA GLU A 53 -2.02 -8.56 2.83
C GLU A 53 -3.00 -7.57 3.47
N GLN A 54 -2.96 -7.46 4.80
CA GLN A 54 -3.81 -6.52 5.52
C GLN A 54 -3.56 -5.08 5.08
N LEU A 55 -2.30 -4.65 5.00
CA LEU A 55 -1.95 -3.29 4.57
C LEU A 55 -2.36 -3.01 3.11
N VAL A 56 -2.17 -3.98 2.21
CA VAL A 56 -2.61 -3.89 0.81
C VAL A 56 -4.13 -3.69 0.72
N ILE A 57 -4.91 -4.42 1.52
CA ILE A 57 -6.37 -4.28 1.59
C ILE A 57 -6.74 -2.89 2.13
N GLU A 58 -6.12 -2.45 3.22
CA GLU A 58 -6.39 -1.15 3.84
C GLU A 58 -6.10 0.01 2.88
N ILE A 59 -4.97 -0.02 2.16
CA ILE A 59 -4.62 1.00 1.16
C ILE A 59 -5.59 0.96 -0.03
N SER A 60 -5.96 -0.22 -0.50
CA SER A 60 -6.95 -0.36 -1.59
C SER A 60 -8.31 0.20 -1.19
N GLU A 61 -8.76 -0.06 0.05
CA GLU A 61 -10.01 0.49 0.58
C GLU A 61 -9.96 2.01 0.81
N MET A 62 -8.81 2.53 1.29
CA MET A 62 -8.60 3.97 1.44
C MET A 62 -8.64 4.67 0.08
N TRP A 63 -7.97 4.11 -0.92
CA TRP A 63 -7.87 4.69 -2.26
C TRP A 63 -9.23 4.94 -2.90
N VAL A 64 -10.15 3.97 -2.80
CA VAL A 64 -11.50 4.11 -3.36
C VAL A 64 -12.39 5.08 -2.57
N ARG A 65 -12.04 5.40 -1.31
CA ARG A 65 -12.79 6.32 -0.45
C ARG A 65 -12.32 7.76 -0.58
N GLU A 66 -11.03 7.97 -0.79
CA GLU A 66 -10.39 9.29 -0.82
C GLU A 66 -10.07 9.72 -2.25
N LEU A 67 -11.11 10.02 -3.04
CA LEU A 67 -10.97 10.40 -4.45
C LEU A 67 -10.04 11.62 -4.67
N GLY A 68 -9.88 12.48 -3.66
CA GLY A 68 -9.00 13.66 -3.73
C GLY A 68 -7.51 13.33 -3.77
N LEU A 69 -7.11 12.09 -3.45
CA LEU A 69 -5.72 11.64 -3.57
C LEU A 69 -5.29 11.40 -5.02
N ILE A 70 -6.22 11.39 -5.98
CA ILE A 70 -5.88 11.17 -7.38
C ILE A 70 -5.06 12.31 -7.99
N GLU A 71 -5.24 13.53 -7.46
CA GLU A 71 -4.50 14.73 -7.91
C GLU A 71 -3.06 14.75 -7.37
N SER A 72 -2.71 13.86 -6.44
CA SER A 72 -1.36 13.73 -5.92
C SER A 72 -0.41 13.15 -6.96
N GLU A 73 0.81 13.67 -6.98
CA GLU A 73 1.87 13.10 -7.79
C GLU A 73 2.23 11.71 -7.26
N VAL A 74 2.57 10.78 -8.16
CA VAL A 74 2.91 9.40 -7.78
C VAL A 74 4.05 9.34 -6.78
N ASP A 75 5.06 10.21 -6.91
CA ASP A 75 6.20 10.28 -5.99
C ASP A 75 5.75 10.65 -4.56
N GLU A 76 4.75 11.53 -4.40
CA GLU A 76 4.21 11.89 -3.09
C GLU A 76 3.44 10.72 -2.45
N LEU A 77 2.73 9.94 -3.28
CA LEU A 77 2.02 8.75 -2.84
C LEU A 77 2.99 7.64 -2.41
N GLU A 78 4.07 7.42 -3.17
CA GLU A 78 5.11 6.46 -2.81
C GLU A 78 5.84 6.87 -1.51
N ASP A 79 6.14 8.16 -1.34
CA ASP A 79 6.73 8.70 -0.11
C ASP A 79 5.78 8.51 1.09
N TYR A 80 4.48 8.76 0.90
CA TYR A 80 3.47 8.51 1.92
C TYR A 80 3.45 7.03 2.36
N ILE A 81 3.41 6.09 1.41
CA ILE A 81 3.43 4.66 1.70
C ILE A 81 4.72 4.26 2.41
N THR A 82 5.87 4.76 1.95
CA THR A 82 7.17 4.48 2.57
C THR A 82 7.20 4.92 4.04
N HIS A 83 6.67 6.11 4.33
CA HIS A 83 6.55 6.59 5.71
C HIS A 83 5.55 5.79 6.55
N LEU A 84 4.45 5.32 5.95
CA LEU A 84 3.46 4.51 6.64
C LEU A 84 4.02 3.14 7.03
N VAL A 85 4.68 2.45 6.10
CA VAL A 85 5.31 1.13 6.34
C VAL A 85 6.31 1.24 7.49
N HIS A 86 7.24 2.20 7.43
CA HIS A 86 8.23 2.39 8.49
C HIS A 86 7.60 2.74 9.85
N ARG A 87 6.50 3.50 9.86
CA ARG A 87 5.80 3.84 11.10
C ARG A 87 5.17 2.61 11.74
N ILE A 88 4.43 1.80 10.96
CA ILE A 88 3.79 0.58 11.46
C ILE A 88 4.83 -0.41 11.99
N GLU A 89 5.96 -0.53 11.29
CA GLU A 89 7.07 -1.35 11.75
C GLU A 89 7.63 -0.87 13.10
N GLN A 90 7.91 0.43 13.22
CA GLN A 90 8.42 1.01 14.46
C GLN A 90 7.44 0.83 15.62
N ASP A 91 6.16 1.09 15.39
CA ASP A 91 5.11 0.97 16.42
C ASP A 91 4.97 -0.49 16.88
N GLY A 92 4.92 -1.45 15.95
CA GLY A 92 4.82 -2.87 16.30
C GLY A 92 6.07 -3.44 16.98
N GLN A 93 7.27 -2.92 16.67
CA GLN A 93 8.50 -3.28 17.39
C GLN A 93 8.52 -2.72 18.82
N ASN A 94 8.01 -1.51 19.03
CA ASN A 94 7.92 -0.90 20.35
C ASN A 94 6.93 -1.66 21.26
N GLU A 95 5.78 -2.10 20.73
CA GLU A 95 4.80 -2.90 21.47
C GLU A 95 5.39 -4.23 21.95
N GLN A 96 6.22 -4.89 21.14
CA GLN A 96 6.88 -6.15 21.53
C GLN A 96 7.91 -5.98 22.65
N LEU A 97 8.51 -4.79 22.79
CA LEU A 97 9.49 -4.49 23.84
C LEU A 97 8.83 -4.16 25.18
N ASP A 98 7.61 -3.63 25.17
CA ASP A 98 6.85 -3.31 26.39
C ASP A 98 6.16 -4.55 27.01
N GLU A 99 5.96 -5.63 26.25
CA GLU A 99 5.36 -6.89 26.72
C GLU A 99 6.38 -7.96 27.19
N GLY A 100 7.69 -7.69 27.11
CA GLY A 100 8.79 -8.60 27.48
C GLY A 100 9.42 -8.34 28.84
#